data_AF-A0A1Y5SSA5-F1
#
_entry.id   AF-A0A1Y5SSA5-F1
#
_cell.length_a   1.000
_cell.length_b   1.000
_cell.length_c   1.000
_cell.angle_alpha   90.00
_cell.angle_beta   90.00
_cell.angle_gamma   90.00
#
_symmetry.space_group_name_H-M   'P 1'
#
loop_
_entity.id
_entity.type
_entity.pdbx_description
1 polymer ?
#
loop_
_entity_poly.entity_id
_entity_poly.type
_entity_poly.pdbx_seq_one_letter_code
_entity_poly.pdbx_strand_id
1 'polypeptide(L)'
;MSKILVAAVFCLAFAGTINACPRYQNLSVLSPDTDPDIHDVVTYDIWAVWYHPLAYTKDDALFVARRLEKMRCAAVNDFGMIDPTAAFEGYYTNVILHVTDDDIVQDAIPNDWGSAVGKNDDGYSQMELDEPVPFDLYTLDHEGFHVMQDQVANRYESVAAGSYWIAEASADWFAWNLVPNSATAFDAAASIVATPHLPFWSEWQTWPRGKPFGNVVFTRPYALHALLVYLQRHTPMTRREISQGYYRGDNTPREVFVETLGFDGFANSYADFNAKLTAMMILGNTGRTLSNFVFTGAQRREAVAGLEDYFGDQMQRADRALIRPVAASIDMTSDLQNWTQPRRDARPYGWGYNVIAIENPSGTPILEFEGEEMRLRLVTLQGQSWRIEEVNDGDTMDLAGVSNAYLVVTSTPQLMNGYDRYTYRLRLSI
;
A
#
# COMPACT_ATOMS: atom_id res chain seq x y z
N MET A 1 -32.83 -5.60 45.21
CA MET A 1 -32.47 -6.82 44.44
C MET A 1 -32.79 -6.53 42.98
N SER A 2 -31.80 -6.02 42.26
CA SER A 2 -31.93 -5.44 40.92
C SER A 2 -31.43 -6.47 39.91
N LYS A 3 -32.29 -6.91 38.99
CA LYS A 3 -31.90 -7.84 37.92
C LYS A 3 -31.30 -7.04 36.76
N ILE A 4 -30.05 -7.37 36.45
CA ILE A 4 -29.24 -6.87 35.35
C ILE A 4 -29.83 -7.37 34.03
N LEU A 5 -30.17 -6.45 33.14
CA LEU A 5 -30.51 -6.74 31.74
C LEU A 5 -29.20 -6.72 30.95
N VAL A 6 -28.70 -7.89 30.55
CA VAL A 6 -27.57 -8.03 29.64
C VAL A 6 -28.09 -7.74 28.23
N ALA A 7 -27.68 -6.62 27.65
CA ALA A 7 -27.90 -6.31 26.24
C ALA A 7 -27.00 -7.23 25.40
N ALA A 8 -27.62 -8.13 24.65
CA ALA A 8 -26.96 -8.92 23.63
C ALA A 8 -26.49 -8.00 22.50
N VAL A 9 -25.17 -7.92 22.31
CA VAL A 9 -24.55 -7.34 21.11
C VAL A 9 -24.87 -8.27 19.95
N PHE A 10 -25.82 -7.87 19.10
CA PHE A 10 -26.02 -8.49 17.80
C PHE A 10 -24.79 -8.20 16.93
N CYS A 11 -23.95 -9.20 16.74
CA CYS A 11 -23.09 -9.27 15.56
C CYS A 11 -24.02 -9.39 14.35
N LEU A 12 -24.19 -8.30 13.61
CA LEU A 12 -24.66 -8.36 12.23
C LEU A 12 -23.56 -9.01 11.41
N ALA A 13 -23.64 -10.34 11.29
CA ALA A 13 -23.00 -11.04 10.19
C ALA A 13 -23.68 -10.56 8.90
N PHE A 14 -22.91 -9.91 8.02
CA PHE A 14 -23.30 -9.66 6.64
C PHE A 14 -23.48 -11.01 5.94
N ALA A 15 -24.67 -11.59 6.02
CA ALA A 15 -25.12 -12.63 5.11
C ALA A 15 -25.61 -11.96 3.83
N GLY A 16 -24.67 -11.35 3.08
CA GLY A 16 -24.91 -11.08 1.67
C GLY A 16 -24.94 -12.42 0.94
N THR A 17 -25.98 -12.67 0.16
CA THR A 17 -25.98 -13.73 -0.85
C THR A 17 -24.78 -13.47 -1.77
N ILE A 18 -23.74 -14.29 -1.68
CA ILE A 18 -22.64 -14.28 -2.66
C ILE A 18 -23.28 -14.65 -3.99
N ASN A 19 -23.42 -13.69 -4.90
CA ASN A 19 -23.80 -14.01 -6.27
C ASN A 19 -22.73 -14.97 -6.82
N ALA A 20 -23.15 -16.08 -7.41
CA ALA A 20 -22.18 -16.97 -8.03
C ALA A 20 -21.43 -16.20 -9.13
N CYS A 21 -20.11 -16.37 -9.21
CA CYS A 21 -19.33 -15.87 -10.33
C CYS A 21 -19.93 -16.29 -11.68
N PRO A 22 -19.74 -15.49 -12.75
CA PRO A 22 -19.98 -15.95 -14.10
C PRO A 22 -19.32 -17.31 -14.32
N ARG A 23 -20.06 -18.27 -14.86
CA ARG A 23 -19.50 -19.58 -15.20
C ARG A 23 -19.20 -19.63 -16.68
N TYR A 24 -17.98 -20.01 -17.01
CA TYR A 24 -17.55 -20.31 -18.36
C TYR A 24 -17.66 -21.81 -18.61
N GLN A 25 -17.98 -22.19 -19.84
CA GLN A 25 -18.06 -23.58 -20.27
C GLN A 25 -17.18 -23.77 -21.51
N ASN A 26 -16.63 -24.97 -21.66
CA ASN A 26 -15.82 -25.37 -22.81
C ASN A 26 -14.56 -24.50 -23.01
N LEU A 27 -13.90 -24.12 -21.90
CA LEU A 27 -12.61 -23.44 -21.97
C LEU A 27 -11.55 -24.38 -22.55
N SER A 28 -10.63 -23.81 -23.32
CA SER A 28 -9.48 -24.50 -23.88
C SER A 28 -8.21 -24.14 -23.11
N VAL A 29 -7.34 -25.12 -22.90
CA VAL A 29 -6.03 -24.90 -22.26
C VAL A 29 -5.08 -24.34 -23.32
N LEU A 30 -4.42 -23.21 -23.01
CA LEU A 30 -3.32 -22.67 -23.81
C LEU A 30 -2.00 -23.29 -23.37
N SER A 31 -1.01 -23.31 -24.26
CA SER A 31 0.35 -23.71 -23.87
C SER A 31 0.82 -22.78 -22.76
N PRO A 32 1.40 -23.30 -21.67
CA PRO A 32 2.04 -22.46 -20.68
C PRO A 32 3.39 -22.00 -21.22
N ASP A 33 3.95 -20.92 -20.66
CA ASP A 33 5.35 -20.54 -20.87
C ASP A 33 6.29 -21.42 -20.01
N THR A 34 6.04 -22.73 -19.98
CA THR A 34 6.92 -23.76 -19.43
C THR A 34 6.83 -25.01 -20.31
N ASP A 35 7.63 -26.03 -20.04
CA ASP A 35 7.58 -27.31 -20.77
C ASP A 35 6.33 -28.13 -20.37
N PRO A 36 5.32 -28.26 -21.25
CA PRO A 36 4.10 -28.98 -20.92
C PRO A 36 4.30 -30.51 -20.83
N ASP A 37 5.43 -31.05 -21.30
CA ASP A 37 5.69 -32.50 -21.28
C ASP A 37 6.17 -32.99 -19.90
N ILE A 38 6.64 -32.08 -19.04
CA ILE A 38 7.12 -32.40 -17.68
C ILE A 38 6.14 -31.95 -16.58
N HIS A 39 5.11 -31.18 -16.94
CA HIS A 39 4.09 -30.68 -16.02
C HIS A 39 2.77 -31.43 -16.15
N ASP A 40 2.15 -31.71 -15.02
CA ASP A 40 0.73 -32.06 -14.98
C ASP A 40 -0.11 -30.78 -14.91
N VAL A 41 -1.37 -30.87 -15.37
CA VAL A 41 -2.33 -29.76 -15.31
C VAL A 41 -3.63 -30.17 -14.63
N VAL A 42 -4.13 -29.29 -13.76
CA VAL A 42 -5.49 -29.33 -13.22
C VAL A 42 -6.27 -28.11 -13.68
N THR A 43 -7.43 -28.33 -14.26
CA THR A 43 -8.37 -27.25 -14.59
C THR A 43 -9.48 -27.14 -13.55
N TYR A 44 -9.76 -25.93 -13.07
CA TYR A 44 -10.89 -25.66 -12.19
C TYR A 44 -11.34 -24.20 -12.34
N ASP A 45 -12.65 -23.99 -12.47
CA ASP A 45 -13.23 -22.67 -12.78
C ASP A 45 -12.64 -22.06 -14.07
N ILE A 46 -11.92 -20.93 -14.00
CA ILE A 46 -11.21 -20.33 -15.15
C ILE A 46 -9.70 -20.60 -15.14
N TRP A 47 -9.21 -21.44 -14.21
CA TRP A 47 -7.78 -21.64 -13.97
C TRP A 47 -7.29 -22.97 -14.55
N ALA A 48 -6.14 -22.93 -15.23
CA ALA A 48 -5.32 -24.10 -15.55
C ALA A 48 -4.04 -24.02 -14.69
N VAL A 49 -3.96 -24.86 -13.66
CA VAL A 49 -2.81 -24.90 -12.74
C VAL A 49 -1.86 -26.00 -13.20
N TRP A 50 -0.68 -25.58 -13.64
CA TRP A 50 0.44 -26.39 -14.09
C TRP A 50 1.40 -26.62 -12.92
N TYR A 51 1.81 -27.86 -12.71
CA TYR A 51 2.69 -28.22 -11.60
C TYR A 51 3.58 -29.41 -11.95
N HIS A 52 4.80 -29.41 -11.43
CA HIS A 52 5.69 -30.54 -11.60
C HIS A 52 5.32 -31.64 -10.59
N PRO A 53 4.96 -32.87 -11.03
CA PRO A 53 4.40 -33.90 -10.14
C PRO A 53 5.39 -34.49 -9.12
N LEU A 54 6.68 -34.20 -9.26
CA LEU A 54 7.69 -34.53 -8.25
C LEU A 54 7.79 -33.51 -7.10
N ALA A 55 7.30 -32.28 -7.31
CA ALA A 55 7.35 -31.21 -6.31
C ALA A 55 5.97 -30.98 -5.66
N TYR A 56 4.91 -31.01 -6.46
CA TYR A 56 3.54 -30.79 -5.98
C TYR A 56 2.63 -31.97 -6.27
N THR A 57 1.60 -32.11 -5.44
CA THR A 57 0.53 -33.06 -5.68
C THR A 57 -0.61 -32.40 -6.45
N LYS A 58 -1.46 -33.24 -7.06
CA LYS A 58 -2.74 -32.79 -7.63
C LYS A 58 -3.61 -32.04 -6.62
N ASP A 59 -3.56 -32.42 -5.34
CA ASP A 59 -4.37 -31.78 -4.29
C ASP A 59 -3.85 -30.36 -3.97
N ASP A 60 -2.55 -30.12 -4.11
CA ASP A 60 -1.95 -28.78 -3.98
C ASP A 60 -2.40 -27.88 -5.13
N ALA A 61 -2.33 -28.36 -6.37
CA ALA A 61 -2.83 -27.63 -7.54
C ALA A 61 -4.34 -27.33 -7.42
N LEU A 62 -5.13 -28.28 -6.92
CA LEU A 62 -6.56 -28.07 -6.64
C LEU A 62 -6.80 -27.07 -5.51
N PHE A 63 -5.93 -27.03 -4.50
CA PHE A 63 -6.01 -26.04 -3.43
C PHE A 63 -5.83 -24.62 -3.98
N VAL A 64 -4.78 -24.41 -4.78
CA VAL A 64 -4.51 -23.12 -5.45
C VAL A 64 -5.71 -22.70 -6.31
N ALA A 65 -6.19 -23.58 -7.19
CA ALA A 65 -7.30 -23.25 -8.08
C ALA A 65 -8.60 -22.90 -7.34
N ARG A 66 -8.89 -23.59 -6.22
CA ARG A 66 -10.06 -23.28 -5.36
C ARG A 66 -9.89 -21.99 -4.58
N ARG A 67 -8.66 -21.63 -4.19
CA ARG A 67 -8.41 -20.32 -3.56
C ARG A 67 -8.63 -19.20 -4.59
N LEU A 68 -8.10 -19.36 -5.79
CA LEU A 68 -8.27 -18.40 -6.88
C LEU A 68 -9.73 -18.24 -7.33
N GLU A 69 -10.55 -19.30 -7.32
CA GLU A 69 -12.01 -19.17 -7.53
C GLU A 69 -12.65 -18.23 -6.49
N LYS A 70 -12.35 -18.44 -5.19
CA LYS A 70 -12.90 -17.58 -4.11
C LYS A 70 -12.44 -16.14 -4.26
N MET A 71 -11.17 -15.95 -4.57
CA MET A 71 -10.55 -14.65 -4.82
C MET A 71 -11.25 -13.94 -5.98
N ARG A 72 -11.39 -14.61 -7.13
CA ARG A 72 -12.12 -14.12 -8.30
C ARG A 72 -13.54 -13.71 -7.96
N CYS A 73 -14.26 -14.52 -7.18
CA CYS A 73 -15.62 -14.19 -6.78
C CYS A 73 -15.71 -12.99 -5.86
N ALA A 74 -14.73 -12.75 -4.99
CA ALA A 74 -14.66 -11.49 -4.28
C ALA A 74 -14.40 -10.35 -5.28
N ALA A 75 -13.38 -10.46 -6.14
CA ALA A 75 -13.02 -9.44 -7.13
C ALA A 75 -14.21 -8.99 -7.98
N VAL A 76 -14.98 -9.93 -8.53
CA VAL A 76 -16.15 -9.63 -9.38
C VAL A 76 -17.32 -9.08 -8.57
N ASN A 77 -17.71 -9.75 -7.47
CA ASN A 77 -18.96 -9.41 -6.78
C ASN A 77 -18.83 -8.24 -5.80
N ASP A 78 -17.72 -8.18 -5.08
CA ASP A 78 -17.53 -7.23 -3.97
C ASP A 78 -16.68 -6.02 -4.39
N PHE A 79 -15.79 -6.21 -5.37
CA PHE A 79 -14.92 -5.16 -5.89
C PHE A 79 -15.36 -4.72 -7.29
N GLY A 80 -16.39 -5.32 -7.91
CA GLY A 80 -16.91 -4.87 -9.20
C GLY A 80 -15.88 -4.89 -10.33
N MET A 81 -14.91 -5.80 -10.25
CA MET A 81 -13.97 -6.12 -11.33
C MET A 81 -14.63 -7.02 -12.37
N ILE A 82 -13.91 -7.24 -13.46
CA ILE A 82 -14.30 -8.15 -14.53
C ILE A 82 -13.27 -9.26 -14.66
N ASP A 83 -13.68 -10.38 -15.25
CA ASP A 83 -12.80 -11.53 -15.47
C ASP A 83 -11.66 -11.21 -16.45
N PRO A 84 -10.54 -11.97 -16.41
CA PRO A 84 -9.43 -11.79 -17.34
C PRO A 84 -9.86 -12.09 -18.78
N THR A 85 -9.12 -11.52 -19.74
CA THR A 85 -9.43 -11.60 -21.18
C THR A 85 -9.51 -13.05 -21.67
N ALA A 86 -8.60 -13.90 -21.19
CA ALA A 86 -8.56 -15.32 -21.54
C ALA A 86 -9.91 -16.02 -21.32
N ALA A 87 -10.57 -15.78 -20.17
CA ALA A 87 -11.85 -16.39 -19.87
C ALA A 87 -12.96 -15.96 -20.84
N PHE A 88 -12.99 -14.68 -21.24
CA PHE A 88 -13.94 -14.17 -22.23
C PHE A 88 -13.74 -14.76 -23.62
N GLU A 89 -12.48 -15.06 -23.98
CA GLU A 89 -12.12 -15.62 -25.28
C GLU A 89 -12.17 -17.16 -25.31
N GLY A 90 -12.58 -17.79 -24.21
CA GLY A 90 -12.78 -19.23 -24.15
C GLY A 90 -11.53 -20.01 -23.77
N TYR A 91 -10.58 -19.38 -23.08
CA TYR A 91 -9.34 -20.00 -22.60
C TYR A 91 -9.27 -20.03 -21.07
N TYR A 92 -8.56 -21.03 -20.55
CA TYR A 92 -8.13 -21.01 -19.15
C TYR A 92 -7.00 -20.00 -18.97
N THR A 93 -6.97 -19.33 -17.82
CA THR A 93 -5.80 -18.57 -17.37
C THR A 93 -4.77 -19.53 -16.77
N ASN A 94 -3.55 -19.48 -17.29
CA ASN A 94 -2.45 -20.32 -16.81
C ASN A 94 -1.91 -19.83 -15.46
N VAL A 95 -1.73 -20.79 -14.55
CA VAL A 95 -1.07 -20.62 -13.25
C VAL A 95 0.02 -21.68 -13.16
N ILE A 96 1.26 -21.28 -12.95
CA ILE A 96 2.41 -22.18 -12.98
C ILE A 96 3.02 -22.22 -11.57
N LEU A 97 3.12 -23.42 -10.98
CA LEU A 97 3.75 -23.61 -9.67
C LEU A 97 5.24 -23.85 -9.87
N HIS A 98 6.05 -22.85 -9.49
CA HIS A 98 7.49 -22.82 -9.70
C HIS A 98 8.27 -23.38 -8.50
N VAL A 99 9.24 -24.25 -8.79
CA VAL A 99 10.18 -24.84 -7.84
C VAL A 99 11.53 -24.14 -7.98
N THR A 100 11.94 -23.39 -6.96
CA THR A 100 13.20 -22.63 -6.97
C THR A 100 14.43 -23.43 -6.52
N ASP A 101 14.22 -24.68 -6.07
CA ASP A 101 15.29 -25.57 -5.56
C ASP A 101 15.75 -26.60 -6.61
N ASP A 102 16.91 -26.30 -7.22
CA ASP A 102 17.62 -27.18 -8.17
C ASP A 102 17.93 -28.59 -7.61
N ASP A 103 18.02 -28.74 -6.29
CA ASP A 103 18.34 -30.03 -5.66
C ASP A 103 17.13 -30.99 -5.65
N ILE A 104 15.93 -30.49 -5.95
CA ILE A 104 14.68 -31.27 -5.95
C ILE A 104 14.25 -31.59 -7.38
N VAL A 105 14.01 -30.57 -8.22
CA VAL A 105 13.49 -30.70 -9.58
C VAL A 105 13.86 -29.45 -10.39
N GLN A 106 14.16 -29.62 -11.69
CA GLN A 106 14.21 -28.51 -12.64
C GLN A 106 12.89 -28.46 -13.42
N ASP A 107 12.07 -27.44 -13.17
CA ASP A 107 10.73 -27.25 -13.75
C ASP A 107 10.75 -26.37 -15.03
N ALA A 108 11.91 -26.30 -15.69
CA ALA A 108 12.16 -25.51 -16.89
C ALA A 108 11.95 -23.98 -16.75
N ILE A 109 11.73 -23.47 -15.54
CA ILE A 109 11.64 -22.03 -15.23
C ILE A 109 12.97 -21.59 -14.57
N PRO A 110 13.50 -20.39 -14.87
CA PRO A 110 14.73 -19.92 -14.22
C PRO A 110 14.53 -19.68 -12.71
N ASN A 111 15.40 -20.25 -11.86
CA ASN A 111 15.26 -20.17 -10.40
C ASN A 111 15.36 -18.76 -9.78
N ASP A 112 15.78 -17.76 -10.57
CA ASP A 112 15.81 -16.36 -10.15
C ASP A 112 14.46 -15.64 -10.40
N TRP A 113 13.48 -16.35 -10.94
CA TRP A 113 12.12 -15.87 -11.11
C TRP A 113 11.34 -16.04 -9.81
N GLY A 114 10.70 -14.97 -9.37
CA GLY A 114 9.80 -14.98 -8.20
C GLY A 114 8.33 -15.02 -8.63
N SER A 115 7.43 -15.11 -7.66
CA SER A 115 6.00 -14.96 -7.91
C SER A 115 5.66 -13.65 -8.60
N ALA A 116 4.95 -13.74 -9.72
CA ALA A 116 4.57 -12.59 -10.54
C ALA A 116 3.44 -12.94 -11.52
N VAL A 117 2.84 -11.91 -12.10
CA VAL A 117 1.94 -12.03 -13.26
C VAL A 117 2.59 -11.41 -14.49
N GLY A 118 2.75 -12.22 -15.53
CA GLY A 118 3.26 -11.83 -16.84
C GLY A 118 2.22 -12.03 -17.94
N LYS A 119 2.66 -11.90 -19.19
CA LYS A 119 1.89 -12.25 -20.39
C LYS A 119 2.51 -13.46 -21.05
N ASN A 120 1.68 -14.42 -21.46
CA ASN A 120 2.13 -15.53 -22.29
C ASN A 120 2.36 -15.10 -23.75
N ASP A 121 2.90 -16.00 -24.57
CA ASP A 121 3.14 -15.78 -26.00
C ASP A 121 1.88 -15.35 -26.80
N ASP A 122 0.69 -15.70 -26.31
CA ASP A 122 -0.61 -15.33 -26.90
C ASP A 122 -1.14 -13.97 -26.39
N GLY A 123 -0.44 -13.32 -25.46
CA GLY A 123 -0.78 -11.99 -24.93
C GLY A 123 -1.79 -12.00 -23.77
N TYR A 124 -2.12 -13.17 -23.22
CA TYR A 124 -2.99 -13.31 -22.04
C TYR A 124 -2.17 -13.31 -20.75
N SER A 125 -2.75 -12.80 -19.66
CA SER A 125 -2.11 -12.93 -18.35
C SER A 125 -1.84 -14.39 -17.97
N GLN A 126 -0.65 -14.63 -17.44
CA GLN A 126 -0.26 -15.87 -16.77
C GLN A 126 0.35 -15.54 -15.41
N MET A 127 0.13 -16.41 -14.44
CA MET A 127 0.66 -16.25 -13.09
C MET A 127 1.69 -17.33 -12.79
N GLU A 128 2.80 -16.94 -12.21
CA GLU A 128 3.85 -17.83 -11.72
C GLU A 128 3.92 -17.70 -10.19
N LEU A 129 4.04 -18.83 -9.49
CA LEU A 129 4.06 -18.89 -8.03
C LEU A 129 5.26 -19.71 -7.55
N ASP A 130 6.28 -19.06 -7.01
CA ASP A 130 7.46 -19.72 -6.42
C ASP A 130 7.21 -20.20 -4.98
N GLU A 131 7.97 -21.20 -4.50
CA GLU A 131 7.85 -21.63 -3.11
C GLU A 131 8.24 -20.50 -2.12
N PRO A 132 7.48 -20.27 -1.04
CA PRO A 132 6.32 -21.04 -0.53
C PRO A 132 4.94 -20.47 -0.93
N VAL A 133 4.90 -19.54 -1.88
CA VAL A 133 3.75 -18.70 -2.22
C VAL A 133 2.45 -19.46 -2.52
N PRO A 134 2.44 -20.66 -3.16
CA PRO A 134 1.21 -21.42 -3.37
C PRO A 134 0.39 -21.68 -2.10
N PHE A 135 1.01 -21.58 -0.91
CA PHE A 135 0.38 -21.81 0.39
C PHE A 135 0.33 -20.59 1.30
N ASP A 136 0.92 -19.46 0.88
CA ASP A 136 0.70 -18.17 1.51
C ASP A 136 -0.53 -17.50 0.90
N LEU A 137 -1.66 -17.56 1.61
CA LEU A 137 -2.92 -17.01 1.14
C LEU A 137 -2.87 -15.51 0.83
N TYR A 138 -2.01 -14.74 1.51
CA TYR A 138 -1.91 -13.31 1.26
C TYR A 138 -1.26 -13.06 -0.09
N THR A 139 -0.09 -13.66 -0.33
CA THR A 139 0.67 -13.51 -1.57
C THR A 139 -0.08 -14.15 -2.76
N LEU A 140 -0.74 -15.30 -2.57
CA LEU A 140 -1.58 -15.91 -3.61
C LEU A 140 -2.77 -15.01 -4.02
N ASP A 141 -3.40 -14.33 -3.06
CA ASP A 141 -4.48 -13.38 -3.37
C ASP A 141 -3.94 -12.11 -4.04
N HIS A 142 -2.73 -11.67 -3.67
CA HIS A 142 -2.02 -10.53 -4.27
C HIS A 142 -1.75 -10.78 -5.75
N GLU A 143 -1.06 -11.87 -6.08
CA GLU A 143 -0.75 -12.23 -7.47
C GLU A 143 -2.03 -12.55 -8.26
N GLY A 144 -2.98 -13.25 -7.63
CA GLY A 144 -4.28 -13.49 -8.22
C GLY A 144 -5.02 -12.21 -8.61
N PHE A 145 -4.86 -11.13 -7.85
CA PHE A 145 -5.43 -9.82 -8.18
C PHE A 145 -4.78 -9.20 -9.41
N HIS A 146 -3.48 -9.36 -9.62
CA HIS A 146 -2.78 -8.88 -10.81
C HIS A 146 -3.33 -9.52 -12.09
N VAL A 147 -3.73 -10.80 -12.05
CA VAL A 147 -4.46 -11.43 -13.17
C VAL A 147 -5.77 -10.70 -13.45
N MET A 148 -6.50 -10.25 -12.42
CA MET A 148 -7.75 -9.52 -12.61
C MET A 148 -7.52 -8.09 -13.15
N GLN A 149 -6.29 -7.57 -13.11
CA GLN A 149 -5.91 -6.28 -13.71
C GLN A 149 -5.58 -6.41 -15.22
N ASP A 150 -5.60 -7.62 -15.79
CA ASP A 150 -5.17 -8.00 -17.16
C ASP A 150 -5.65 -7.07 -18.29
N GLN A 151 -6.90 -6.59 -18.26
CA GLN A 151 -7.45 -5.71 -19.31
C GLN A 151 -6.77 -4.32 -19.38
N VAL A 152 -5.88 -4.06 -18.42
CA VAL A 152 -5.42 -2.75 -18.04
C VAL A 152 -3.90 -2.72 -17.89
N ALA A 153 -3.28 -3.86 -17.59
CA ALA A 153 -1.84 -4.09 -17.70
C ALA A 153 -1.32 -3.59 -19.07
N ASN A 154 -2.00 -3.90 -20.17
CA ASN A 154 -1.62 -3.40 -21.52
C ASN A 154 -1.69 -1.86 -21.70
N ARG A 155 -2.43 -1.12 -20.87
CA ARG A 155 -2.52 0.36 -20.93
C ARG A 155 -1.50 1.04 -20.01
N TYR A 156 -1.19 0.44 -18.86
CA TYR A 156 -0.31 1.01 -17.84
C TYR A 156 1.11 0.42 -17.80
N GLU A 157 1.39 -0.67 -18.53
CA GLU A 157 2.74 -1.14 -18.85
C GLU A 157 3.53 -0.11 -19.66
N SER A 158 2.87 0.93 -20.21
CA SER A 158 3.59 2.14 -20.55
C SER A 158 4.06 2.83 -19.26
N VAL A 159 5.29 2.48 -18.88
CA VAL A 159 6.19 3.12 -17.89
C VAL A 159 6.14 4.66 -17.93
N ALA A 160 5.60 5.25 -19.00
CA ALA A 160 5.31 6.67 -19.15
C ALA A 160 4.18 7.22 -18.23
N ALA A 161 3.31 6.39 -17.65
CA ALA A 161 2.11 6.85 -16.94
C ALA A 161 2.21 6.90 -15.40
N GLY A 162 3.26 6.35 -14.78
CA GLY A 162 3.45 6.38 -13.33
C GLY A 162 2.35 5.66 -12.54
N SER A 163 1.82 4.57 -13.09
CA SER A 163 0.71 3.79 -12.50
C SER A 163 1.15 2.43 -11.93
N TYR A 164 2.45 2.14 -11.92
CA TYR A 164 2.97 0.90 -11.31
C TYR A 164 2.64 0.82 -9.82
N TRP A 165 2.87 1.92 -9.09
CA TRP A 165 2.66 1.94 -7.64
C TRP A 165 1.25 1.53 -7.21
N ILE A 166 0.22 1.88 -8.01
CA ILE A 166 -1.17 1.60 -7.67
C ILE A 166 -1.54 0.15 -8.02
N ALA A 167 -0.91 -0.46 -9.02
CA ALA A 167 -1.06 -1.89 -9.32
C ALA A 167 -0.71 -2.72 -8.08
N GLU A 168 0.51 -2.55 -7.55
CA GLU A 168 0.97 -3.23 -6.33
C GLU A 168 0.15 -2.84 -5.09
N ALA A 169 -0.04 -1.54 -4.86
CA ALA A 169 -0.79 -1.08 -3.69
C ALA A 169 -2.21 -1.64 -3.66
N SER A 170 -2.86 -1.77 -4.82
CA SER A 170 -4.20 -2.32 -4.90
C SER A 170 -4.25 -3.84 -4.77
N ALA A 171 -3.20 -4.56 -5.19
CA ALA A 171 -3.08 -6.00 -4.99
C ALA A 171 -2.92 -6.33 -3.49
N ASP A 172 -2.02 -5.63 -2.78
CA ASP A 172 -1.85 -5.76 -1.33
C ASP A 172 -3.13 -5.39 -0.56
N TRP A 173 -3.82 -4.32 -1.00
CA TRP A 173 -5.07 -3.85 -0.42
C TRP A 173 -6.19 -4.88 -0.60
N PHE A 174 -6.26 -5.50 -1.77
CA PHE A 174 -7.24 -6.53 -2.06
C PHE A 174 -6.97 -7.79 -1.25
N ALA A 175 -5.72 -8.30 -1.24
CA ALA A 175 -5.29 -9.43 -0.43
C ALA A 175 -5.59 -9.20 1.05
N TRP A 176 -5.33 -7.98 1.56
CA TRP A 176 -5.69 -7.60 2.92
C TRP A 176 -7.19 -7.65 3.20
N ASN A 177 -8.06 -7.28 2.24
CA ASN A 177 -9.50 -7.40 2.45
C ASN A 177 -9.97 -8.86 2.55
N LEU A 178 -9.24 -9.82 1.97
CA LEU A 178 -9.52 -11.26 2.07
C LEU A 178 -8.86 -11.91 3.28
N VAL A 179 -7.71 -11.38 3.72
CA VAL A 179 -6.92 -11.87 4.86
C VAL A 179 -6.60 -10.70 5.83
N PRO A 180 -7.61 -10.08 6.47
CA PRO A 180 -7.44 -8.80 7.20
C PRO A 180 -6.60 -8.89 8.47
N ASN A 181 -6.30 -10.10 8.94
CA ASN A 181 -5.48 -10.37 10.11
C ASN A 181 -4.05 -10.78 9.76
N SER A 182 -3.66 -10.76 8.48
CA SER A 182 -2.25 -10.96 8.11
C SER A 182 -1.41 -9.89 8.82
N ALA A 183 -0.41 -10.34 9.58
CA ALA A 183 0.49 -9.46 10.32
C ALA A 183 1.49 -8.80 9.36
N THR A 184 1.95 -9.55 8.36
CA THR A 184 2.93 -9.13 7.34
C THR A 184 2.37 -8.13 6.36
N ALA A 185 1.04 -8.03 6.22
CA ALA A 185 0.40 -7.12 5.28
C ALA A 185 0.91 -5.67 5.35
N PHE A 186 1.46 -5.20 6.48
CA PHE A 186 1.90 -3.81 6.64
C PHE A 186 3.38 -3.64 6.98
N ASP A 187 4.22 -4.67 6.78
CA ASP A 187 5.67 -4.60 7.01
C ASP A 187 6.35 -3.46 6.21
N ALA A 188 5.88 -3.21 4.97
CA ALA A 188 6.39 -2.20 4.08
C ALA A 188 5.99 -0.77 4.48
N ALA A 189 4.98 -0.57 5.32
CA ALA A 189 4.52 0.76 5.76
C ALA A 189 5.64 1.60 6.42
N ALA A 190 6.65 0.91 6.96
CA ALA A 190 7.88 1.49 7.46
C ALA A 190 8.62 2.36 6.43
N SER A 191 8.63 1.93 5.17
CA SER A 191 9.33 2.63 4.08
C SER A 191 8.82 4.07 3.89
N ILE A 192 7.50 4.29 4.05
CA ILE A 192 6.87 5.61 3.92
C ILE A 192 7.36 6.54 5.02
N VAL A 193 7.36 6.08 6.27
CA VAL A 193 7.79 6.91 7.42
C VAL A 193 9.30 7.11 7.47
N ALA A 194 10.08 6.14 6.99
CA ALA A 194 11.52 6.28 6.86
C ALA A 194 11.90 7.31 5.78
N THR A 195 11.08 7.45 4.74
CA THR A 195 11.33 8.33 3.59
C THR A 195 10.11 9.21 3.24
N PRO A 196 9.62 10.03 4.18
CA PRO A 196 8.35 10.75 4.03
C PRO A 196 8.41 11.80 2.92
N HIS A 197 9.59 12.40 2.74
CA HIS A 197 9.86 13.41 1.73
C HIS A 197 9.77 12.91 0.29
N LEU A 198 9.83 11.59 0.03
CA LEU A 198 9.72 11.02 -1.32
C LEU A 198 8.29 11.09 -1.84
N PRO A 199 8.07 11.28 -3.16
CA PRO A 199 6.73 11.22 -3.71
C PRO A 199 6.15 9.82 -3.52
N PHE A 200 4.84 9.69 -3.29
CA PHE A 200 4.26 8.36 -3.07
C PHE A 200 4.47 7.46 -4.30
N TRP A 201 4.38 7.98 -5.52
CA TRP A 201 4.61 7.19 -6.75
C TRP A 201 6.07 6.77 -6.99
N SER A 202 6.98 6.95 -6.02
CA SER A 202 8.37 6.48 -6.17
C SER A 202 8.41 4.97 -6.20
N GLU A 203 8.84 4.42 -7.33
CA GLU A 203 9.09 2.98 -7.51
C GLU A 203 10.21 2.76 -8.54
N TRP A 204 10.68 1.53 -8.72
CA TRP A 204 11.91 1.24 -9.46
C TRP A 204 11.89 1.63 -10.94
N GLN A 205 10.72 1.66 -11.58
CA GLN A 205 10.58 2.03 -12.99
C GLN A 205 10.59 3.54 -13.19
N THR A 206 9.93 4.29 -12.31
CA THR A 206 9.82 5.76 -12.37
C THR A 206 10.94 6.49 -11.65
N TRP A 207 11.64 5.84 -10.71
CA TRP A 207 12.68 6.47 -9.91
C TRP A 207 13.83 7.00 -10.79
N PRO A 208 14.26 8.28 -10.63
CA PRO A 208 15.20 8.86 -11.57
C PRO A 208 16.55 8.14 -11.61
N ARG A 209 17.01 7.80 -12.83
CA ARG A 209 18.32 7.16 -13.05
C ARG A 209 19.44 7.95 -12.35
N GLY A 210 20.33 7.23 -11.67
CA GLY A 210 21.47 7.82 -10.95
C GLY A 210 21.14 8.39 -9.56
N LYS A 211 19.89 8.31 -9.10
CA LYS A 211 19.55 8.54 -7.68
C LYS A 211 19.82 7.29 -6.86
N PRO A 212 20.06 7.41 -5.53
CA PRO A 212 20.13 6.24 -4.65
C PRO A 212 18.84 5.42 -4.78
N PHE A 213 18.97 4.13 -5.01
CA PHE A 213 17.86 3.18 -5.09
C PHE A 213 18.16 2.02 -4.16
N GLY A 214 17.22 1.68 -3.31
CA GLY A 214 17.34 0.62 -2.31
C GLY A 214 15.97 0.13 -1.90
N ASN A 215 15.93 -0.74 -0.89
CA ASN A 215 14.71 -1.41 -0.45
C ASN A 215 13.61 -0.42 -0.09
N VAL A 216 13.91 0.76 0.49
CA VAL A 216 12.89 1.75 0.86
C VAL A 216 12.16 2.39 -0.33
N VAL A 217 12.76 2.37 -1.52
CA VAL A 217 12.09 2.81 -2.77
C VAL A 217 11.37 1.63 -3.42
N PHE A 218 12.00 0.45 -3.40
CA PHE A 218 11.44 -0.76 -3.97
C PHE A 218 10.13 -1.18 -3.29
N THR A 219 10.07 -1.15 -1.95
CA THR A 219 8.91 -1.62 -1.19
C THR A 219 7.80 -0.57 -1.02
N ARG A 220 8.02 0.66 -1.50
CA ARG A 220 7.09 1.78 -1.31
C ARG A 220 5.72 1.56 -1.98
N PRO A 221 5.62 0.99 -3.20
CA PRO A 221 4.33 0.60 -3.80
C PRO A 221 3.45 -0.23 -2.88
N TYR A 222 4.00 -1.32 -2.35
CA TYR A 222 3.35 -2.22 -1.40
C TYR A 222 2.85 -1.44 -0.17
N ALA A 223 3.71 -0.60 0.42
CA ALA A 223 3.37 0.23 1.56
C ALA A 223 2.14 1.15 1.36
N LEU A 224 1.85 1.54 0.12
CA LEU A 224 0.74 2.46 -0.21
C LEU A 224 -0.63 1.80 -0.19
N HIS A 225 -0.75 0.48 -0.07
CA HIS A 225 -2.05 -0.12 0.19
C HIS A 225 -2.65 0.39 1.51
N ALA A 226 -1.82 0.81 2.48
CA ALA A 226 -2.27 1.46 3.72
C ALA A 226 -3.05 2.76 3.45
N LEU A 227 -2.69 3.51 2.40
CA LEU A 227 -3.47 4.66 1.94
C LEU A 227 -4.84 4.20 1.42
N LEU A 228 -4.90 3.13 0.62
CA LEU A 228 -6.18 2.62 0.09
C LEU A 228 -7.10 2.11 1.20
N VAL A 229 -6.55 1.43 2.21
CA VAL A 229 -7.30 1.03 3.42
C VAL A 229 -7.82 2.26 4.16
N TYR A 230 -7.00 3.30 4.30
CA TYR A 230 -7.41 4.56 4.92
C TYR A 230 -8.56 5.22 4.16
N LEU A 231 -8.42 5.37 2.83
CA LEU A 231 -9.44 5.97 1.98
C LEU A 231 -10.76 5.20 2.08
N GLN A 232 -10.72 3.86 2.02
CA GLN A 232 -11.90 3.00 2.18
C GLN A 232 -12.60 3.18 3.53
N ARG A 233 -11.87 3.43 4.62
CA ARG A 233 -12.42 3.51 5.98
C ARG A 233 -12.87 4.89 6.40
N HIS A 234 -12.26 5.93 5.85
CA HIS A 234 -12.40 7.30 6.34
C HIS A 234 -12.97 8.28 5.31
N THR A 235 -13.23 7.80 4.09
CA THR A 235 -13.84 8.60 3.03
C THR A 235 -15.03 7.85 2.42
N PRO A 236 -15.81 8.49 1.53
CA PRO A 236 -16.86 7.81 0.78
C PRO A 236 -16.37 6.77 -0.23
N MET A 237 -15.05 6.65 -0.46
CA MET A 237 -14.50 5.69 -1.41
C MET A 237 -14.88 4.25 -1.07
N THR A 238 -15.55 3.61 -2.01
CA THR A 238 -15.92 2.20 -1.94
C THR A 238 -14.83 1.30 -2.53
N ARG A 239 -14.86 0.01 -2.18
CA ARG A 239 -14.01 -1.01 -2.81
C ARG A 239 -14.11 -0.98 -4.34
N ARG A 240 -15.34 -0.83 -4.82
CA ARG A 240 -15.62 -0.75 -6.26
C ARG A 240 -14.99 0.46 -6.92
N GLU A 241 -14.96 1.62 -6.28
CA GLU A 241 -14.32 2.80 -6.87
C GLU A 241 -12.80 2.65 -6.98
N ILE A 242 -12.16 2.05 -5.97
CA ILE A 242 -10.71 1.80 -5.96
C ILE A 242 -10.31 0.85 -7.10
N SER A 243 -11.03 -0.27 -7.28
CA SER A 243 -10.75 -1.26 -8.32
C SER A 243 -11.22 -0.84 -9.71
N GLN A 244 -12.30 -0.05 -9.83
CA GLN A 244 -12.81 0.36 -11.14
C GLN A 244 -11.88 1.34 -11.87
N GLY A 245 -10.93 1.96 -11.18
CA GLY A 245 -9.94 2.81 -11.82
C GLY A 245 -9.16 2.12 -12.93
N TYR A 246 -9.08 0.79 -12.89
CA TYR A 246 -8.49 0.01 -13.97
C TYR A 246 -9.31 0.09 -15.27
N TYR A 247 -10.64 0.10 -15.19
CA TYR A 247 -11.52 -0.03 -16.36
C TYR A 247 -12.04 1.31 -16.91
N ARG A 248 -11.65 2.44 -16.32
CA ARG A 248 -12.14 3.77 -16.68
C ARG A 248 -11.24 4.46 -17.71
N GLY A 249 -11.35 4.05 -18.98
CA GLY A 249 -10.93 4.87 -20.13
C GLY A 249 -9.48 5.38 -20.08
N ASP A 250 -9.30 6.69 -20.23
CA ASP A 250 -8.02 7.40 -20.29
C ASP A 250 -7.51 7.85 -18.90
N ASN A 251 -8.29 7.64 -17.84
CA ASN A 251 -7.93 8.10 -16.50
C ASN A 251 -7.03 7.06 -15.83
N THR A 252 -5.83 7.49 -15.45
CA THR A 252 -4.96 6.73 -14.55
C THR A 252 -5.66 6.46 -13.21
N PRO A 253 -5.42 5.33 -12.52
CA PRO A 253 -6.12 5.04 -11.26
C PRO A 253 -5.92 6.12 -10.16
N ARG A 254 -4.88 6.96 -10.28
CA ARG A 254 -4.67 8.14 -9.42
C ARG A 254 -5.71 9.25 -9.63
N GLU A 255 -6.23 9.43 -10.85
CA GLU A 255 -7.23 10.46 -11.18
C GLU A 255 -8.60 10.12 -10.58
N VAL A 256 -8.87 8.82 -10.41
CA VAL A 256 -10.12 8.32 -9.79
C VAL A 256 -10.30 8.82 -8.36
N PHE A 257 -9.21 8.98 -7.60
CA PHE A 257 -9.29 9.51 -6.23
C PHE A 257 -9.73 10.97 -6.22
N VAL A 258 -9.19 11.77 -7.15
CA VAL A 258 -9.55 13.18 -7.32
C VAL A 258 -10.96 13.32 -7.89
N GLU A 259 -11.38 12.44 -8.80
CA GLU A 259 -12.75 12.44 -9.33
C GLU A 259 -13.79 12.12 -8.26
N THR A 260 -13.53 11.10 -7.43
CA THR A 260 -14.48 10.68 -6.39
C THR A 260 -14.52 11.66 -5.21
N LEU A 261 -13.37 12.16 -4.76
CA LEU A 261 -13.29 12.99 -3.55
C LEU A 261 -13.22 14.50 -3.82
N GLY A 262 -12.96 14.90 -5.06
CA GLY A 262 -12.48 16.24 -5.37
C GLY A 262 -11.02 16.42 -4.95
N PHE A 263 -10.33 17.38 -5.56
CA PHE A 263 -8.93 17.67 -5.25
C PHE A 263 -8.71 17.99 -3.78
N ASP A 264 -9.48 18.91 -3.21
CA ASP A 264 -9.36 19.31 -1.80
C ASP A 264 -9.69 18.15 -0.85
N GLY A 265 -10.69 17.32 -1.21
CA GLY A 265 -11.05 16.15 -0.43
C GLY A 265 -9.90 15.15 -0.37
N PHE A 266 -9.31 14.81 -1.52
CA PHE A 266 -8.16 13.91 -1.56
C PHE A 266 -6.92 14.49 -0.87
N ALA A 267 -6.59 15.77 -1.12
CA ALA A 267 -5.46 16.44 -0.48
C ALA A 267 -5.58 16.45 1.06
N ASN A 268 -6.77 16.72 1.59
CA ASN A 268 -7.03 16.71 3.02
C ASN A 268 -6.97 15.30 3.62
N SER A 269 -7.54 14.30 2.94
CA SER A 269 -7.45 12.90 3.35
C SER A 269 -6.02 12.38 3.32
N TYR A 270 -5.22 12.77 2.33
CA TYR A 270 -3.82 12.38 2.21
C TYR A 270 -2.97 13.01 3.33
N ALA A 271 -3.18 14.29 3.65
CA ALA A 271 -2.50 14.94 4.76
C ALA A 271 -2.87 14.32 6.13
N ASP A 272 -4.14 13.99 6.34
CA ASP A 272 -4.58 13.30 7.56
C ASP A 272 -4.01 11.88 7.66
N PHE A 273 -3.97 11.13 6.55
CA PHE A 273 -3.30 9.84 6.47
C PHE A 273 -1.81 9.93 6.88
N ASN A 274 -1.06 10.88 6.32
CA ASN A 274 0.36 11.08 6.65
C ASN A 274 0.56 11.44 8.13
N ALA A 275 -0.31 12.28 8.69
CA ALA A 275 -0.27 12.66 10.10
C ALA A 275 -0.55 11.47 11.02
N LYS A 276 -1.57 10.67 10.69
CA LYS A 276 -1.88 9.41 11.38
C LYS A 276 -0.68 8.46 11.31
N LEU A 277 -0.15 8.20 10.11
CA LEU A 277 0.96 7.29 9.91
C LEU A 277 2.20 7.72 10.72
N THR A 278 2.50 9.02 10.73
CA THR A 278 3.54 9.63 11.56
C THR A 278 3.29 9.38 13.04
N ALA A 279 2.06 9.65 13.51
CA ALA A 279 1.69 9.44 14.91
C ALA A 279 1.89 7.98 15.32
N MET A 280 1.55 7.04 14.45
CA MET A 280 1.70 5.62 14.74
C MET A 280 3.18 5.21 14.82
N MET A 281 3.97 5.52 13.81
CA MET A 281 5.31 4.96 13.66
C MET A 281 6.33 5.65 14.57
N ILE A 282 6.29 6.98 14.62
CA ILE A 282 7.28 7.76 15.38
C ILE A 282 6.93 7.75 16.87
N LEU A 283 5.64 7.81 17.19
CA LEU A 283 5.22 7.99 18.57
C LEU A 283 4.60 6.74 19.23
N GLY A 284 4.06 5.81 18.42
CA GLY A 284 3.36 4.61 18.87
C GLY A 284 4.24 3.46 19.36
N ASN A 285 5.56 3.64 19.40
CA ASN A 285 6.50 2.66 19.99
C ASN A 285 6.36 2.50 21.53
N THR A 286 5.32 3.10 22.11
CA THR A 286 4.94 3.02 23.53
C THR A 286 4.05 1.81 23.88
N GLY A 287 3.72 0.96 22.90
CA GLY A 287 2.98 -0.30 23.12
C GLY A 287 1.46 -0.16 23.25
N ARG A 288 0.86 1.01 22.99
CA ARG A 288 -0.57 1.29 23.27
C ARG A 288 -1.45 1.31 22.01
N THR A 289 -2.68 0.84 22.13
CA THR A 289 -3.65 0.73 21.01
C THR A 289 -4.28 2.09 20.69
N LEU A 290 -4.20 2.50 19.43
CA LEU A 290 -5.01 3.58 18.87
C LEU A 290 -6.35 2.99 18.42
N SER A 291 -7.47 3.35 19.06
CA SER A 291 -8.79 3.04 18.53
C SER A 291 -9.02 3.85 17.25
N ASN A 292 -9.67 3.25 16.24
CA ASN A 292 -10.01 3.87 14.94
C ASN A 292 -8.85 4.12 13.97
N PHE A 293 -7.83 3.26 14.00
CA PHE A 293 -6.66 3.38 13.14
C PHE A 293 -6.69 2.39 11.96
N VAL A 294 -5.85 2.61 10.95
CA VAL A 294 -5.74 1.76 9.75
C VAL A 294 -5.37 0.30 10.13
N PHE A 295 -4.47 0.14 11.09
CA PHE A 295 -3.87 -1.15 11.45
C PHE A 295 -4.38 -1.71 12.78
N THR A 296 -4.36 -3.03 12.91
CA THR A 296 -4.46 -3.71 14.20
C THR A 296 -3.18 -3.56 15.02
N GLY A 297 -3.22 -3.88 16.32
CA GLY A 297 -2.03 -3.83 17.17
C GLY A 297 -0.92 -4.80 16.74
N ALA A 298 -1.25 -5.92 16.09
CA ALA A 298 -0.28 -6.87 15.56
C ALA A 298 0.39 -6.31 14.29
N GLN A 299 -0.40 -5.81 13.34
CA GLN A 299 0.09 -5.18 12.11
C GLN A 299 0.97 -3.97 12.40
N ARG A 300 0.65 -3.18 13.43
CA ARG A 300 1.55 -2.10 13.86
C ARG A 300 2.90 -2.63 14.33
N ARG A 301 2.93 -3.71 15.12
CA ARG A 301 4.20 -4.26 15.61
C ARG A 301 5.06 -4.74 14.44
N GLU A 302 4.44 -5.38 13.46
CA GLU A 302 5.14 -5.81 12.25
C GLU A 302 5.69 -4.62 11.47
N ALA A 303 4.86 -3.60 11.25
CA ALA A 303 5.28 -2.38 10.56
C ALA A 303 6.42 -1.64 11.30
N VAL A 304 6.45 -1.69 12.65
CA VAL A 304 7.54 -1.14 13.45
C VAL A 304 8.79 -2.05 13.41
N ALA A 305 8.63 -3.38 13.41
CA ALA A 305 9.75 -4.30 13.24
C ALA A 305 10.41 -4.10 11.87
N GLY A 306 9.62 -3.91 10.81
CA GLY A 306 10.11 -3.54 9.49
C GLY A 306 10.95 -2.26 9.52
N LEU A 307 10.57 -1.24 10.30
CA LEU A 307 11.42 -0.05 10.50
C LEU A 307 12.79 -0.44 11.05
N GLU A 308 12.87 -1.29 12.08
CA GLU A 308 14.15 -1.74 12.64
C GLU A 308 15.02 -2.45 11.61
N ASP A 309 14.43 -3.26 10.72
CA ASP A 309 15.13 -3.89 9.61
C ASP A 309 15.64 -2.87 8.59
N TYR A 310 14.83 -1.86 8.25
CA TYR A 310 15.27 -0.76 7.38
C TYR A 310 16.37 0.10 8.02
N PHE A 311 16.36 0.27 9.35
CA PHE A 311 17.32 1.10 10.08
C PHE A 311 18.52 0.33 10.64
N GLY A 312 18.54 -0.99 10.52
CA GLY A 312 19.53 -1.88 11.14
C GLY A 312 20.89 -1.95 10.42
N ASP A 313 21.77 -2.80 10.96
CA ASP A 313 23.16 -2.96 10.50
C ASP A 313 23.28 -3.47 9.04
N GLN A 314 22.24 -4.15 8.55
CA GLN A 314 22.14 -4.72 7.20
C GLN A 314 21.74 -3.68 6.13
N MET A 315 21.38 -2.46 6.54
CA MET A 315 20.87 -1.43 5.65
C MET A 315 21.87 -1.12 4.52
N GLN A 316 21.40 -1.09 3.28
CA GLN A 316 22.25 -0.79 2.15
C GLN A 316 22.67 0.68 2.17
N ARG A 317 23.83 1.00 1.57
CA ARG A 317 24.31 2.40 1.49
C ARG A 317 23.30 3.32 0.78
N ALA A 318 22.55 2.79 -0.17
CA ALA A 318 21.54 3.55 -0.90
C ALA A 318 20.36 3.94 0.00
N ASP A 319 19.87 3.04 0.84
CA ASP A 319 18.78 3.32 1.80
C ASP A 319 19.17 4.42 2.80
N ARG A 320 20.38 4.33 3.37
CA ARG A 320 20.92 5.37 4.28
C ARG A 320 20.90 6.77 3.67
N ALA A 321 21.13 6.88 2.36
CA ALA A 321 21.16 8.17 1.68
C ALA A 321 19.76 8.82 1.60
N LEU A 322 18.69 8.01 1.60
CA LEU A 322 17.31 8.44 1.43
C LEU A 322 16.58 8.64 2.75
N ILE A 323 16.95 7.91 3.80
CA ILE A 323 16.21 7.92 5.07
C ILE A 323 16.21 9.29 5.75
N ARG A 324 15.03 9.90 5.92
CA ARG A 324 14.81 11.23 6.53
C ARG A 324 13.46 11.30 7.26
N PRO A 325 13.23 10.52 8.34
CA PRO A 325 11.95 10.48 9.04
C PRO A 325 11.56 11.81 9.69
N VAL A 326 12.56 12.62 10.07
CA VAL A 326 12.39 14.00 10.55
C VAL A 326 13.24 14.92 9.69
N ALA A 327 12.62 15.95 9.11
CA ALA A 327 13.26 16.84 8.13
C ALA A 327 13.95 18.05 8.79
N ALA A 328 13.44 18.49 9.93
CA ALA A 328 14.02 19.52 10.80
C ALA A 328 13.43 19.41 12.21
N SER A 329 14.03 20.11 13.17
CA SER A 329 13.46 20.32 14.49
C SER A 329 13.42 21.80 14.86
N ILE A 330 12.55 22.15 15.80
CA ILE A 330 12.43 23.47 16.42
C ILE A 330 12.44 23.24 17.92
N ASP A 331 13.45 23.76 18.61
CA ASP A 331 13.46 23.77 20.07
C ASP A 331 12.75 25.01 20.60
N MET A 332 11.61 24.81 21.26
CA MET A 332 10.83 25.93 21.81
C MET A 332 11.55 26.73 22.90
N THR A 333 12.70 26.26 23.40
CA THR A 333 13.49 27.03 24.36
C THR A 333 14.51 27.96 23.71
N SER A 334 14.90 27.70 22.46
CA SER A 334 16.03 28.38 21.81
C SER A 334 15.74 28.89 20.38
N ASP A 335 14.78 28.29 19.68
CA ASP A 335 14.47 28.56 18.28
C ASP A 335 13.19 29.38 18.07
N LEU A 336 12.52 29.82 19.13
CA LEU A 336 11.36 30.71 18.99
C LEU A 336 11.74 31.96 18.19
N GLN A 337 10.83 32.39 17.33
CA GLN A 337 10.99 33.50 16.37
C GLN A 337 11.96 33.24 15.20
N ASN A 338 12.73 32.14 15.20
CA ASN A 338 13.65 31.80 14.13
C ASN A 338 12.97 31.03 12.99
N TRP A 339 13.22 31.45 11.75
CA TRP A 339 12.77 30.72 10.57
C TRP A 339 13.54 29.41 10.41
N THR A 340 12.80 28.30 10.40
CA THR A 340 13.29 26.94 10.16
C THR A 340 12.84 26.49 8.77
N GLN A 341 13.74 25.83 8.04
CA GLN A 341 13.43 25.24 6.73
C GLN A 341 14.14 23.88 6.59
N PRO A 342 13.51 22.89 5.92
CA PRO A 342 14.18 21.65 5.60
C PRO A 342 15.43 21.86 4.73
N ARG A 343 16.46 21.03 4.97
CA ARG A 343 17.62 20.93 4.08
C ARG A 343 17.15 20.53 2.69
N ARG A 344 17.91 20.95 1.65
CA ARG A 344 17.54 20.70 0.25
C ARG A 344 17.18 19.24 -0.01
N ASP A 345 17.92 18.29 0.56
CA ASP A 345 17.74 16.84 0.42
C ASP A 345 16.55 16.27 1.19
N ALA A 346 16.05 16.97 2.21
CA ALA A 346 14.90 16.57 3.01
C ALA A 346 13.59 17.25 2.56
N ARG A 347 13.63 18.25 1.68
CA ARG A 347 12.42 18.90 1.13
C ARG A 347 11.48 17.88 0.49
N PRO A 348 10.16 18.00 0.70
CA PRO A 348 9.21 17.07 0.13
C PRO A 348 9.16 17.26 -1.38
N TYR A 349 9.03 16.15 -2.09
CA TYR A 349 8.55 16.17 -3.46
C TYR A 349 7.03 16.39 -3.48
N GLY A 350 6.45 16.58 -4.66
CA GLY A 350 5.00 16.61 -4.83
C GLY A 350 4.36 15.35 -4.26
N TRP A 351 3.31 15.51 -3.43
CA TRP A 351 2.69 14.40 -2.71
C TRP A 351 3.66 13.57 -1.87
N GLY A 352 4.75 14.18 -1.43
CA GLY A 352 5.53 13.76 -0.27
C GLY A 352 5.19 14.62 0.94
N TYR A 353 5.75 14.29 2.10
CA TYR A 353 5.56 15.06 3.32
C TYR A 353 6.85 15.18 4.13
N ASN A 354 6.87 16.15 5.03
CA ASN A 354 7.93 16.33 5.99
C ASN A 354 7.35 16.25 7.39
N VAL A 355 8.14 15.71 8.30
CA VAL A 355 7.86 15.75 9.73
C VAL A 355 8.85 16.73 10.35
N ILE A 356 8.33 17.70 11.09
CA ILE A 356 9.11 18.69 11.84
C ILE A 356 8.91 18.39 13.33
N ALA A 357 9.98 18.05 14.02
CA ALA A 357 9.91 17.79 15.46
C ALA A 357 9.84 19.11 16.22
N ILE A 358 8.90 19.23 17.15
CA ILE A 358 8.84 20.35 18.10
C ILE A 358 9.41 19.83 19.41
N GLU A 359 10.61 20.28 19.73
CA GLU A 359 11.34 19.92 20.94
C GLU A 359 10.94 20.85 22.09
N ASN A 360 10.86 20.27 23.30
CA ASN A 360 10.41 20.98 24.51
C ASN A 360 9.04 21.68 24.36
N PRO A 361 8.00 21.00 23.83
CA PRO A 361 6.72 21.63 23.55
C PRO A 361 6.09 22.24 24.81
N SER A 362 5.71 23.52 24.75
CA SER A 362 5.10 24.23 25.87
C SER A 362 4.32 25.47 25.45
N GLY A 363 3.39 25.92 26.29
CA GLY A 363 2.64 27.16 26.05
C GLY A 363 1.71 27.08 24.85
N THR A 364 1.48 28.23 24.21
CA THR A 364 0.51 28.36 23.12
C THR A 364 1.08 29.20 21.98
N PRO A 365 2.13 28.72 21.27
CA PRO A 365 2.76 29.51 20.22
C PRO A 365 1.84 29.72 19.02
N ILE A 366 2.10 30.78 18.26
CA ILE A 366 1.53 31.05 16.94
C ILE A 366 2.44 30.39 15.90
N LEU A 367 1.83 29.64 14.97
CA LEU A 367 2.52 29.11 13.80
C LEU A 367 2.58 30.18 12.72
N GLU A 368 3.78 30.51 12.26
CA GLU A 368 3.96 31.30 11.04
C GLU A 368 4.55 30.40 9.96
N PHE A 369 3.93 30.39 8.78
CA PHE A 369 4.25 29.45 7.71
C PHE A 369 4.28 30.14 6.34
N GLU A 370 5.36 29.88 5.59
CA GLU A 370 5.49 30.31 4.20
C GLU A 370 5.76 29.09 3.32
N GLY A 371 4.78 28.71 2.51
CA GLY A 371 4.86 27.63 1.53
C GLY A 371 3.58 27.53 0.70
N GLU A 372 3.72 27.19 -0.57
CA GLU A 372 2.59 27.04 -1.50
C GLU A 372 2.18 25.57 -1.62
N GLU A 373 0.89 25.32 -1.82
CA GLU A 373 0.32 23.98 -2.05
C GLU A 373 0.65 22.97 -0.92
N MET A 374 0.52 23.42 0.32
CA MET A 374 0.81 22.63 1.51
C MET A 374 -0.42 22.46 2.41
N ARG A 375 -0.49 21.31 3.07
CA ARG A 375 -1.45 21.00 4.13
C ARG A 375 -0.69 20.63 5.39
N LEU A 376 -1.07 21.24 6.51
CA LEU A 376 -0.37 21.07 7.77
C LEU A 376 -1.24 20.30 8.77
N ARG A 377 -0.61 19.41 9.51
CA ARG A 377 -1.23 18.66 10.61
C ARG A 377 -0.32 18.70 11.83
N LEU A 378 -0.83 19.18 12.95
CA LEU A 378 -0.16 19.08 14.24
C LEU A 378 -0.52 17.73 14.87
N VAL A 379 0.49 16.95 15.21
CA VAL A 379 0.37 15.67 15.91
C VAL A 379 0.96 15.84 17.31
N THR A 380 0.14 15.64 18.34
CA THR A 380 0.59 15.76 19.74
C THR A 380 0.32 14.50 20.56
N LEU A 381 1.18 14.29 21.56
CA LEU A 381 0.99 13.34 22.64
C LEU A 381 0.82 14.07 23.96
N GLN A 382 -0.29 13.86 24.65
CA GLN A 382 -0.49 14.33 26.01
C GLN A 382 -0.87 13.14 26.91
N GLY A 383 0.05 12.77 27.80
CA GLY A 383 -0.11 11.62 28.69
C GLY A 383 -0.21 10.30 27.91
N GLN A 384 -1.43 9.80 27.69
CA GLN A 384 -1.68 8.58 26.90
C GLN A 384 -2.48 8.84 25.61
N SER A 385 -2.88 10.09 25.36
CA SER A 385 -3.80 10.46 24.30
C SER A 385 -3.06 11.18 23.18
N TRP A 386 -3.36 10.75 21.96
CA TRP A 386 -2.89 11.39 20.74
C TRP A 386 -3.95 12.34 20.23
N ARG A 387 -3.51 13.47 19.68
CA ARG A 387 -4.39 14.40 18.97
C ARG A 387 -3.75 14.76 17.63
N ILE A 388 -4.60 14.85 16.61
CA ILE A 388 -4.22 15.32 15.28
C ILE A 388 -5.15 16.48 14.96
N GLU A 389 -4.56 17.61 14.60
CA GLU A 389 -5.28 18.86 14.31
C GLU A 389 -4.81 19.41 12.97
N GLU A 390 -5.74 19.92 12.18
CA GLU A 390 -5.38 20.84 11.11
C GLU A 390 -4.92 22.16 11.72
N VAL A 391 -3.84 22.71 11.19
CA VAL A 391 -3.30 24.03 11.55
C VAL A 391 -2.93 24.78 10.28
N ASN A 392 -2.98 26.10 10.33
CA ASN A 392 -2.69 27.00 9.23
C ASN A 392 -1.74 28.12 9.68
N ASP A 393 -1.26 28.90 8.72
CA ASP A 393 -0.52 30.13 9.02
C ASP A 393 -1.36 31.07 9.90
N GLY A 394 -0.77 31.53 11.00
CA GLY A 394 -1.41 32.37 12.01
C GLY A 394 -2.18 31.62 13.10
N ASP A 395 -2.31 30.29 13.02
CA ASP A 395 -3.04 29.53 14.05
C ASP A 395 -2.22 29.42 15.35
N THR A 396 -2.93 29.43 16.48
CA THR A 396 -2.35 29.13 17.79
C THR A 396 -2.36 27.62 18.03
N MET A 397 -1.25 27.10 18.58
CA MET A 397 -1.09 25.68 18.88
C MET A 397 -1.04 25.47 20.39
N ASP A 398 -2.01 24.77 20.98
CA ASP A 398 -1.96 24.43 22.41
C ASP A 398 -0.99 23.28 22.67
N LEU A 399 0.19 23.62 23.18
CA LEU A 399 1.26 22.68 23.49
C LEU A 399 1.46 22.53 25.01
N ALA A 400 0.55 23.08 25.84
CA ALA A 400 0.67 23.00 27.28
C ALA A 400 0.50 21.54 27.78
N GLY A 401 1.54 21.01 28.43
CA GLY A 401 1.53 19.65 28.97
C GLY A 401 1.65 18.55 27.91
N VAL A 402 1.92 18.89 26.66
CA VAL A 402 2.24 17.95 25.59
C VAL A 402 3.65 17.38 25.84
N SER A 403 3.83 16.07 25.72
CA SER A 403 5.13 15.42 25.88
C SER A 403 5.91 15.33 24.57
N ASN A 404 5.19 15.22 23.44
CA ASN A 404 5.77 15.13 22.11
C ASN A 404 4.87 15.86 21.12
N ALA A 405 5.46 16.65 20.23
CA ALA A 405 4.74 17.34 19.19
C ALA A 405 5.50 17.27 17.87
N TYR A 406 4.76 17.03 16.79
CA TYR A 406 5.28 16.96 15.43
C TYR A 406 4.35 17.71 14.49
N LEU A 407 4.92 18.58 13.68
CA LEU A 407 4.19 19.23 12.59
C LEU A 407 4.45 18.46 11.29
N VAL A 408 3.39 17.91 10.72
CA VAL A 408 3.42 17.18 9.46
C VAL A 408 3.03 18.15 8.34
N VAL A 409 3.97 18.40 7.43
CA VAL A 409 3.81 19.33 6.29
C VAL A 409 3.73 18.49 5.02
N THR A 410 2.53 18.36 4.45
CA THR A 410 2.27 17.56 3.26
C THR A 410 2.20 18.46 2.03
N SER A 411 3.01 18.16 1.01
CA SER A 411 2.93 18.83 -0.29
C SER A 411 1.81 18.21 -1.11
N THR A 412 0.88 19.03 -1.60
CA THR A 412 -0.28 18.59 -2.38
C THR A 412 -0.43 19.46 -3.63
N PRO A 413 0.52 19.40 -4.58
CA PRO A 413 0.37 20.12 -5.84
C PRO A 413 -0.76 19.52 -6.67
N GLN A 414 -1.37 20.35 -7.54
CA GLN A 414 -2.46 19.87 -8.41
C GLN A 414 -2.05 18.70 -9.29
N LEU A 415 -0.79 18.70 -9.75
CA LEU A 415 -0.25 17.62 -10.58
C LEU A 415 0.37 16.52 -9.71
N MET A 416 -0.09 15.29 -9.90
CA MET A 416 0.50 14.07 -9.31
C MET A 416 1.55 13.46 -10.24
N ASN A 417 2.56 14.25 -10.60
CA ASN A 417 3.66 13.81 -11.45
C ASN A 417 4.96 14.58 -11.15
N GLY A 418 6.05 14.12 -11.76
CA GLY A 418 7.34 14.78 -11.69
C GLY A 418 8.12 14.50 -10.40
N TYR A 419 9.26 15.18 -10.28
CA TYR A 419 10.16 15.09 -9.13
C TYR A 419 10.59 16.49 -8.68
N ASP A 420 9.66 17.44 -8.75
CA ASP A 420 9.88 18.78 -8.23
C ASP A 420 9.81 18.77 -6.70
N ARG A 421 10.69 19.57 -6.09
CA ARG A 421 10.78 19.73 -4.64
C ARG A 421 10.16 21.04 -4.22
N TYR A 422 9.30 20.96 -3.22
CA TYR A 422 8.58 22.11 -2.71
C TYR A 422 9.35 22.70 -1.53
N THR A 423 9.45 24.03 -1.54
CA THR A 423 10.20 24.76 -0.52
C THR A 423 9.21 25.48 0.38
N TYR A 424 9.48 25.42 1.67
CA TYR A 424 8.74 26.18 2.68
C TYR A 424 9.69 26.56 3.81
N ARG A 425 9.25 27.51 4.63
CA ARG A 425 9.85 27.81 5.92
C ARG A 425 8.74 28.08 6.94
N LEU A 426 9.05 27.89 8.20
CA LEU A 426 8.13 28.12 9.30
C LEU A 426 8.84 28.64 10.53
N ARG A 427 8.11 29.24 11.45
CA ARG A 427 8.61 29.59 12.79
C ARG A 427 7.48 29.56 13.80
N LEU A 428 7.84 29.41 15.06
CA LEU A 428 6.91 29.51 16.19
C LEU A 428 7.17 30.82 16.92
N SER A 429 6.13 31.62 17.13
CA SER A 429 6.16 32.88 17.87
C SER A 429 5.28 32.82 19.12
N ILE A 430 5.53 33.71 20.09
CA ILE A 430 4.71 33.85 21.32
C ILE A 430 3.75 35.00 21.13
#